data_AF-W4LC83-F1
#
_entry.id   AF-W4LC83-F1
#
_cell.length_a   1.000
_cell.length_b   1.000
_cell.length_c   1.000
_cell.angle_alpha   90.00
_cell.angle_beta   90.00
_cell.angle_gamma   90.00
#
_symmetry.space_group_name_H-M   'P 1'
#
loop_
_entity.id
_entity.type
_entity.pdbx_description
1 polymer ?
#
loop_
_entity_poly.entity_id
_entity_poly.type
_entity_poly.pdbx_seq_one_letter_code
_entity_poly.pdbx_strand_id
1 'polypeptide(L)'
;VTGNLSYYRYHHWHHRFTQDPDNDPELALPKPRTVAEYALRISGIPYWYGKIKDMLTVSLGRVSHLPFLPAHGRRAVVWSMRIQAALYVFIILGSVLLQTPVLLIYWLLPLLLGQPLLRSITIAEHTNCSEDANGLTNTRTTLTSWPVRFFMWNMPYHAEHHLYPSIPFHALPRAHDHIRERILHLDNGYVAVNRAIVSKLSRAAN
;
A
#
# COMPACT_ATOMS: atom_id res chain seq x y z
N VAL A 1 -6.97 6.75 -0.75
CA VAL A 1 -5.86 7.59 -1.23
C VAL A 1 -5.78 7.56 -2.76
N THR A 2 -6.44 8.49 -3.46
CA THR A 2 -6.58 8.51 -4.94
C THR A 2 -5.95 9.80 -5.52
N GLY A 3 -5.06 9.66 -6.50
CA GLY A 3 -4.31 10.76 -7.12
C GLY A 3 -2.93 11.04 -6.49
N ASN A 4 -1.95 11.42 -7.31
CA ASN A 4 -0.55 11.59 -6.89
C ASN A 4 -0.39 12.51 -5.67
N LEU A 5 -1.16 13.59 -5.58
CA LEU A 5 -1.04 14.55 -4.49
C LEU A 5 -1.60 14.04 -3.16
N SER A 6 -2.72 13.29 -3.18
CA SER A 6 -3.25 12.70 -1.95
C SER A 6 -2.37 11.52 -1.50
N TYR A 7 -1.83 10.76 -2.45
CA TYR A 7 -0.90 9.67 -2.19
C TYR A 7 0.41 10.13 -1.59
N TYR A 8 1.02 11.19 -2.13
CA TYR A 8 2.22 11.79 -1.55
C TYR A 8 2.01 12.16 -0.08
N ARG A 9 0.90 12.83 0.24
CA ARG A 9 0.58 13.24 1.63
C ARG A 9 0.33 12.05 2.54
N TYR A 10 -0.44 11.07 2.07
CA TYR A 10 -0.66 9.82 2.80
C TYR A 10 0.67 9.12 3.09
N HIS A 11 1.54 8.99 2.09
CA HIS A 11 2.81 8.28 2.21
C HIS A 11 3.73 8.95 3.25
N HIS A 12 3.91 10.27 3.19
CA HIS A 12 4.68 10.99 4.21
C HIS A 12 4.09 10.86 5.61
N TRP A 13 2.76 10.88 5.73
CA TRP A 13 2.10 10.72 7.01
C TRP A 13 2.30 9.31 7.57
N HIS A 14 2.16 8.29 6.72
CA HIS A 14 2.43 6.90 7.08
C HIS A 14 3.89 6.70 7.50
N HIS A 15 4.88 7.29 6.82
CA HIS A 15 6.29 7.24 7.25
C HIS A 15 6.53 7.89 8.61
N ARG A 16 5.79 8.96 8.92
CA ARG A 16 5.91 9.66 10.20
C ARG A 16 5.29 8.87 11.36
N PHE A 17 4.21 8.17 11.09
CA PHE A 17 3.36 7.51 12.10
C PHE A 17 3.22 6.01 11.81
N THR A 18 4.26 5.35 11.30
CA THR A 18 4.17 3.94 10.89
C THR A 18 3.77 3.08 12.08
N GLN A 19 2.72 2.28 11.92
CA GLN A 19 2.12 1.41 12.95
C GLN A 19 1.68 2.15 14.23
N ASP A 20 1.49 3.47 14.20
CA ASP A 20 0.84 4.21 15.29
C ASP A 20 -0.69 3.97 15.23
N PRO A 21 -1.32 3.33 16.23
CA PRO A 21 -2.74 2.97 16.19
C PRO A 21 -3.70 4.15 16.03
N ASP A 22 -3.28 5.34 16.48
CA ASP A 22 -4.11 6.54 16.47
C ASP A 22 -3.91 7.36 15.20
N ASN A 23 -2.71 7.31 14.61
CA ASN A 23 -2.31 8.22 13.54
C ASN A 23 -2.04 7.55 12.19
N ASP A 24 -1.74 6.25 12.13
CA ASP A 24 -1.41 5.57 10.88
C ASP A 24 -2.65 5.32 10.01
N PRO A 25 -2.80 5.96 8.85
CA PRO A 25 -3.92 5.72 7.96
C PRO A 25 -3.89 4.32 7.32
N GLU A 26 -2.78 3.58 7.39
CA GLU A 26 -2.74 2.16 7.02
C GLU A 26 -3.56 1.28 7.99
N LEU A 27 -3.61 1.65 9.27
CA LEU A 27 -4.34 0.93 10.31
C LEU A 27 -5.85 1.22 10.33
N ALA A 28 -6.31 2.20 9.55
CA ALA A 28 -7.74 2.47 9.35
C ALA A 28 -8.52 1.26 8.83
N LEU A 29 -7.85 0.32 8.15
CA LEU A 29 -8.37 -1.01 7.88
C LEU A 29 -7.64 -2.04 8.76
N PRO A 30 -8.27 -2.54 9.84
CA PRO A 30 -7.64 -3.42 10.82
C PRO A 30 -6.92 -4.60 10.18
N LYS A 31 -5.74 -4.96 10.70
CA LYS A 31 -5.00 -6.13 10.22
C LYS A 31 -5.88 -7.39 10.35
N PRO A 32 -5.79 -8.36 9.41
CA PRO A 32 -6.65 -9.54 9.46
C PRO A 32 -6.47 -10.35 10.75
N ARG A 33 -7.60 -10.80 11.32
CA ARG A 33 -7.68 -11.63 12.53
C ARG A 33 -8.08 -13.07 12.22
N THR A 34 -8.60 -13.32 11.02
CA THR A 34 -8.97 -14.66 10.55
C THR A 34 -8.40 -14.93 9.16
N VAL A 35 -8.32 -16.21 8.77
CA VAL A 35 -7.92 -16.61 7.41
C VAL A 35 -8.88 -16.05 6.35
N ALA A 36 -10.17 -15.92 6.66
CA ALA A 36 -11.16 -15.33 5.77
C ALA A 36 -10.92 -13.82 5.55
N GLU A 37 -10.67 -13.06 6.63
CA GLU A 37 -10.29 -11.64 6.54
C GLU A 37 -8.98 -11.47 5.75
N TYR A 38 -8.02 -12.38 5.92
CA TYR A 38 -6.77 -12.40 5.16
C TYR A 38 -7.03 -12.66 3.66
N ALA A 39 -7.82 -13.68 3.31
CA ALA A 39 -8.16 -13.98 1.93
C ALA A 39 -8.90 -12.80 1.27
N LEU A 40 -9.82 -12.16 2.00
CA LEU A 40 -10.50 -10.95 1.53
C LEU A 40 -9.52 -9.79 1.32
N ARG A 41 -8.54 -9.61 2.20
CA ARG A 41 -7.47 -8.61 2.03
C ARG A 41 -6.64 -8.89 0.78
N ILE A 42 -6.21 -10.14 0.59
CA ILE A 42 -5.43 -10.56 -0.58
C ILE A 42 -6.23 -10.42 -1.87
N SER A 43 -7.54 -10.63 -1.88
CA SER A 43 -8.36 -10.46 -3.09
C SER A 43 -8.25 -9.06 -3.72
N GLY A 44 -7.87 -8.04 -2.94
CA GLY A 44 -7.86 -6.64 -3.38
C GLY A 44 -9.24 -6.00 -3.46
N ILE A 45 -10.33 -6.72 -3.19
CA ILE A 45 -11.70 -6.18 -3.19
C ILE A 45 -11.85 -4.98 -2.23
N PRO A 46 -11.38 -5.03 -0.96
CA PRO A 46 -11.47 -3.88 -0.06
C PRO A 46 -10.74 -2.64 -0.58
N TYR A 47 -9.62 -2.85 -1.29
CA TYR A 47 -8.87 -1.77 -1.91
C TYR A 47 -9.68 -1.10 -3.02
N TRP A 48 -10.27 -1.88 -3.93
CA TRP A 48 -11.08 -1.31 -5.02
C TRP A 48 -12.30 -0.57 -4.51
N TYR A 49 -12.98 -1.15 -3.52
CA TYR A 49 -14.08 -0.49 -2.84
C TYR A 49 -13.64 0.86 -2.23
N GLY A 50 -12.54 0.88 -1.48
CA GLY A 50 -11.97 2.11 -0.92
C GLY A 50 -11.59 3.13 -1.99
N LYS A 51 -10.98 2.70 -3.11
CA LYS A 51 -10.60 3.59 -4.21
C LYS A 51 -11.80 4.23 -4.89
N ILE A 52 -12.85 3.47 -5.17
CA ILE A 52 -14.09 3.99 -5.77
C ILE A 52 -14.79 4.93 -4.79
N LYS A 53 -14.91 4.52 -3.52
CA LYS A 53 -15.50 5.34 -2.46
C LYS A 53 -14.76 6.68 -2.30
N ASP A 54 -13.44 6.66 -2.24
CA ASP A 54 -12.61 7.87 -2.12
C ASP A 54 -12.74 8.76 -3.37
N MET A 55 -12.71 8.17 -4.57
CA MET A 55 -12.88 8.90 -5.83
C MET A 55 -14.18 9.70 -5.82
N LEU A 56 -15.30 9.06 -5.45
CA LEU A 56 -16.61 9.71 -5.38
C LEU A 56 -16.65 10.77 -4.25
N THR A 57 -16.26 10.38 -3.04
CA THR A 57 -16.38 11.22 -1.84
C THR A 57 -15.50 12.47 -1.92
N VAL A 58 -14.24 12.31 -2.32
CA VAL A 58 -13.28 13.41 -2.43
C VAL A 58 -13.61 14.32 -3.61
N SER A 59 -14.12 13.79 -4.73
CA SER A 59 -14.59 14.63 -5.86
C SER A 59 -15.75 15.55 -5.46
N LEU A 60 -16.58 15.13 -4.51
CA LEU A 60 -17.64 15.94 -3.91
C LEU A 60 -17.12 16.95 -2.87
N GLY A 61 -15.81 17.05 -2.65
CA GLY A 61 -15.19 17.96 -1.69
C GLY A 61 -15.20 17.46 -0.24
N ARG A 62 -15.66 16.24 0.01
CA ARG A 62 -15.77 15.67 1.36
C ARG A 62 -14.44 15.01 1.75
N VAL A 63 -13.60 15.74 2.46
CA VAL A 63 -12.24 15.30 2.82
C VAL A 63 -11.95 15.29 4.32
N SER A 64 -12.98 15.48 5.15
CA SER A 64 -12.84 15.51 6.61
C SER A 64 -12.32 14.20 7.22
N HIS A 65 -12.55 13.07 6.54
CA HIS A 65 -12.09 11.74 6.96
C HIS A 65 -10.60 11.46 6.66
N LEU A 66 -9.86 12.42 6.07
CA LEU A 66 -8.46 12.25 5.70
C LEU A 66 -7.56 13.05 6.66
N PRO A 67 -7.04 12.45 7.75
CA PRO A 67 -6.29 13.17 8.78
C PRO A 67 -4.97 13.76 8.26
N PHE A 68 -4.38 13.13 7.25
CA PHE A 68 -3.12 13.53 6.62
C PHE A 68 -3.25 14.73 5.65
N LEU A 69 -4.45 15.29 5.47
CA LEU A 69 -4.70 16.37 4.52
C LEU A 69 -4.90 17.73 5.21
N PRO A 70 -3.88 18.61 5.22
CA PRO A 70 -4.00 19.92 5.84
C PRO A 70 -4.97 20.82 5.07
N ALA A 71 -5.58 21.79 5.77
CA ALA A 71 -6.64 22.64 5.23
C ALA A 71 -6.27 23.32 3.89
N HIS A 72 -5.06 23.87 3.79
CA HIS A 72 -4.56 24.53 2.58
C HIS A 72 -4.42 23.58 1.37
N GLY A 73 -4.20 22.29 1.59
CA GLY A 73 -4.02 21.28 0.53
C GLY A 73 -5.34 20.68 0.01
N ARG A 74 -6.45 20.89 0.72
CA ARG A 74 -7.74 20.23 0.43
C ARG A 74 -8.26 20.57 -0.96
N ARG A 75 -8.26 21.84 -1.33
CA ARG A 75 -8.75 22.30 -2.64
C ARG A 75 -7.98 21.64 -3.79
N ALA A 76 -6.66 21.58 -3.70
CA ALA A 76 -5.82 20.97 -4.74
C ALA A 76 -6.09 19.48 -4.89
N VAL A 77 -6.26 18.74 -3.78
CA VAL A 77 -6.60 17.31 -3.81
C VAL A 77 -7.99 17.07 -4.41
N VAL A 78 -8.98 17.87 -4.07
CA VAL A 78 -10.34 17.76 -4.64
C VAL A 78 -10.32 17.99 -6.15
N TRP A 79 -9.60 19.01 -6.62
CA TRP A 79 -9.47 19.27 -8.06
C TRP A 79 -8.71 18.17 -8.79
N SER A 80 -7.61 17.67 -8.20
CA SER A 80 -6.87 16.52 -8.74
C SER A 80 -7.77 15.29 -8.88
N MET A 81 -8.65 15.04 -7.89
CA MET A 81 -9.62 13.95 -7.95
C MET A 81 -10.65 14.13 -9.06
N ARG A 82 -11.23 15.34 -9.20
CA ARG A 82 -12.21 15.63 -10.24
C ARG A 82 -11.62 15.47 -11.64
N ILE A 83 -10.39 15.94 -11.85
CA ILE A 83 -9.66 15.75 -13.11
C ILE A 83 -9.45 14.25 -13.37
N GLN A 84 -9.00 13.49 -12.35
CA GLN A 84 -8.83 12.05 -12.48
C GLN A 84 -10.14 11.33 -12.82
N ALA A 85 -11.24 11.68 -12.16
CA ALA A 85 -12.57 11.13 -12.45
C ALA A 85 -13.04 11.46 -13.88
N ALA A 86 -12.86 12.70 -14.31
CA ALA A 86 -13.20 13.13 -15.67
C ALA A 86 -12.38 12.38 -16.73
N LEU A 87 -11.08 12.18 -16.49
CA LEU A 87 -10.23 11.37 -17.37
C LEU A 87 -10.69 9.91 -17.43
N TYR A 88 -11.08 9.32 -16.30
CA TYR A 88 -11.62 7.95 -16.29
C TYR A 88 -12.91 7.85 -17.09
N VAL A 89 -13.85 8.78 -16.90
CA VAL A 89 -15.09 8.84 -17.70
C VAL A 89 -14.77 9.00 -19.18
N PHE A 90 -13.86 9.90 -19.54
CA PHE A 90 -13.44 10.13 -20.93
C PHE A 90 -12.87 8.85 -21.56
N ILE A 91 -11.97 8.15 -20.88
CA ILE A 91 -11.35 6.92 -21.41
C ILE A 91 -12.38 5.79 -21.51
N ILE A 92 -13.28 5.64 -20.53
CA ILE A 92 -14.35 4.63 -20.56
C ILE A 92 -15.29 4.89 -21.74
N LEU A 93 -15.78 6.13 -21.89
CA LEU A 93 -16.65 6.51 -23.00
C LEU A 93 -15.95 6.32 -24.35
N GLY A 94 -14.69 6.73 -24.48
CA GLY A 94 -13.89 6.49 -25.67
C GLY A 94 -13.76 5.00 -26.02
N SER A 95 -13.51 4.15 -25.02
CA SER A 95 -13.44 2.69 -25.21
C SER A 95 -14.76 2.11 -25.72
N VAL A 96 -15.89 2.57 -25.18
CA VAL A 96 -17.24 2.11 -25.58
C VAL A 96 -17.59 2.60 -26.98
N LEU A 97 -17.38 3.89 -27.28
CA LEU A 97 -17.70 4.49 -28.58
C LEU A 97 -16.85 3.90 -29.71
N LEU A 98 -15.58 3.61 -29.43
CA LEU A 98 -14.67 2.96 -30.38
C LEU A 98 -14.79 1.43 -30.38
N GLN A 99 -15.67 0.86 -29.56
CA GLN A 99 -15.91 -0.59 -29.42
C GLN A 99 -14.62 -1.40 -29.25
N THR A 100 -13.65 -0.86 -28.52
CA THR A 100 -12.33 -1.45 -28.37
C THR A 100 -12.15 -2.08 -27.00
N PRO A 101 -11.52 -3.28 -26.90
CA PRO A 101 -11.23 -3.92 -25.62
C PRO A 101 -9.92 -3.40 -24.99
N VAL A 102 -9.25 -2.41 -25.60
CA VAL A 102 -7.92 -1.94 -25.15
C VAL A 102 -7.91 -1.55 -23.67
N LEU A 103 -8.94 -0.83 -23.18
CA LEU A 103 -9.09 -0.49 -21.76
C LEU A 103 -9.18 -1.74 -20.87
N LEU A 104 -9.92 -2.75 -21.31
CA LEU A 104 -10.09 -3.99 -20.55
C LEU A 104 -8.78 -4.79 -20.50
N ILE A 105 -8.15 -5.00 -21.65
CA ILE A 105 -7.00 -5.91 -21.81
C ILE A 105 -5.71 -5.30 -21.25
N TYR A 106 -5.44 -4.03 -21.55
CA TYR A 106 -4.14 -3.42 -21.24
C TYR A 106 -4.14 -2.58 -19.97
N TRP A 107 -5.32 -2.33 -19.37
CA TRP A 107 -5.40 -1.56 -18.13
C TRP A 107 -6.13 -2.32 -17.02
N LEU A 108 -7.39 -2.69 -17.20
CA LEU A 108 -8.17 -3.30 -16.11
C LEU A 108 -7.70 -4.72 -15.77
N LEU A 109 -7.41 -5.57 -16.75
CA LEU A 109 -6.95 -6.94 -16.51
C LEU A 109 -5.61 -6.99 -15.75
N PRO A 110 -4.55 -6.26 -16.14
CA PRO A 110 -3.31 -6.20 -15.37
C PRO A 110 -3.52 -5.67 -13.95
N LEU A 111 -4.39 -4.68 -13.77
CA LEU A 111 -4.73 -4.17 -12.44
C LEU A 111 -5.43 -5.23 -11.57
N LEU A 112 -6.41 -5.95 -12.11
CA LEU A 112 -7.12 -7.00 -11.39
C LEU A 112 -6.18 -8.13 -10.96
N LEU A 113 -5.27 -8.55 -11.83
CA LEU A 113 -4.29 -9.61 -11.54
C LEU A 113 -3.15 -9.13 -10.62
N GLY A 114 -2.73 -7.88 -10.77
CA GLY A 114 -1.64 -7.30 -10.00
C GLY A 114 -2.03 -7.01 -8.55
N GLN A 115 -3.30 -6.68 -8.27
CA GLN A 115 -3.72 -6.31 -6.93
C GLN A 115 -3.50 -7.42 -5.89
N PRO A 116 -3.86 -8.69 -6.11
CA PRO A 116 -3.57 -9.74 -5.15
C PRO A 116 -2.09 -9.93 -4.84
N LEU A 117 -1.24 -9.85 -5.86
CA LEU A 117 0.22 -9.87 -5.68
C LEU A 117 0.68 -8.69 -4.83
N LEU A 118 0.26 -7.46 -5.17
CA LEU A 118 0.60 -6.27 -4.39
C LEU A 118 0.08 -6.34 -2.95
N ARG A 119 -1.10 -6.90 -2.71
CA ARG A 119 -1.63 -7.05 -1.34
C ARG A 119 -0.83 -8.07 -0.54
N SER A 120 -0.38 -9.16 -1.15
CA SER A 120 0.50 -10.15 -0.51
C SER A 120 1.87 -9.57 -0.11
N ILE A 121 2.34 -8.56 -0.83
CA ILE A 121 3.54 -7.78 -0.50
C ILE A 121 3.23 -6.81 0.65
N THR A 122 2.23 -5.94 0.50
CA THR A 122 1.98 -4.88 1.50
C THR A 122 1.55 -5.41 2.86
N ILE A 123 0.86 -6.55 2.90
CA ILE A 123 0.50 -7.15 4.20
C ILE A 123 1.75 -7.68 4.92
N ALA A 124 2.75 -8.16 4.17
CA ALA A 124 3.99 -8.65 4.72
C ALA A 124 4.88 -7.53 5.26
N GLU A 125 4.67 -6.27 4.92
CA GLU A 125 5.52 -5.16 5.35
C GLU A 125 5.39 -4.85 6.85
N HIS A 126 4.18 -4.98 7.41
CA HIS A 126 3.91 -4.55 8.80
C HIS A 126 3.09 -5.54 9.63
N THR A 127 2.42 -6.54 9.04
CA THR A 127 1.67 -7.51 9.85
C THR A 127 2.60 -8.30 10.77
N ASN A 128 2.20 -8.44 12.04
CA ASN A 128 2.98 -9.05 13.13
C ASN A 128 4.26 -8.29 13.51
N CYS A 129 4.39 -7.02 13.13
CA CYS A 129 5.42 -6.13 13.67
C CYS A 129 4.88 -5.40 14.92
N SER A 130 5.74 -4.68 15.65
CA SER A 130 5.30 -3.86 16.79
C SER A 130 4.44 -2.67 16.36
N GLU A 131 3.58 -2.18 17.25
CA GLU A 131 2.83 -0.92 17.11
C GLU A 131 3.51 0.20 17.93
N ASP A 132 4.84 0.25 17.88
CA ASP A 132 5.66 1.28 18.53
C ASP A 132 6.26 2.25 17.49
N ALA A 133 6.85 3.34 17.97
CA ALA A 133 7.47 4.36 17.12
C ALA A 133 8.87 3.97 16.60
N ASN A 134 9.28 2.70 16.71
CA ASN A 134 10.61 2.26 16.34
C ASN A 134 10.60 1.53 14.98
N GLY A 135 11.13 2.21 13.96
CA GLY A 135 11.23 1.70 12.57
C GLY A 135 11.95 0.36 12.43
N LEU A 136 12.81 -0.02 13.39
CA LEU A 136 13.53 -1.29 13.39
C LEU A 136 12.66 -2.48 13.85
N THR A 137 11.54 -2.22 14.53
CA THR A 137 10.66 -3.23 15.13
C THR A 137 9.26 -3.21 14.55
N ASN A 138 8.80 -2.06 14.04
CA ASN A 138 7.44 -1.90 13.51
C ASN A 138 7.33 -2.16 11.98
N THR A 139 8.45 -2.44 11.33
CA THR A 139 8.54 -2.61 9.87
C THR A 139 9.44 -3.80 9.53
N ARG A 140 9.06 -4.57 8.49
CA ARG A 140 9.78 -5.76 8.03
C ARG A 140 10.56 -5.51 6.75
N THR A 141 11.80 -5.98 6.71
CA THR A 141 12.53 -6.19 5.45
C THR A 141 12.37 -7.63 4.99
N THR A 142 11.98 -7.81 3.72
CA THR A 142 11.78 -9.13 3.10
C THR A 142 12.85 -9.37 2.06
N LEU A 143 13.80 -10.25 2.35
CA LEU A 143 14.88 -10.60 1.42
C LEU A 143 14.32 -11.37 0.23
N THR A 144 14.60 -10.89 -0.98
CA THR A 144 14.05 -11.45 -2.23
C THR A 144 15.12 -11.57 -3.31
N SER A 145 14.83 -12.38 -4.32
CA SER A 145 15.71 -12.56 -5.47
C SER A 145 15.90 -11.26 -6.25
N TRP A 146 16.99 -11.16 -7.02
CA TRP A 146 17.28 -9.97 -7.83
C TRP A 146 16.13 -9.54 -8.76
N PRO A 147 15.41 -10.44 -9.47
CA PRO A 147 14.30 -10.02 -10.32
C PRO A 147 13.17 -9.31 -9.54
N VAL A 148 12.82 -9.82 -8.36
CA VAL A 148 11.80 -9.21 -7.51
C VAL A 148 12.26 -7.83 -7.05
N ARG A 149 13.51 -7.73 -6.57
CA ARG A 149 14.10 -6.44 -6.19
C ARG A 149 14.15 -5.45 -7.36
N PHE A 150 14.43 -5.89 -8.58
CA PHE A 150 14.43 -5.03 -9.76
C PHE A 150 13.03 -4.46 -10.04
N PHE A 151 12.01 -5.32 -10.15
CA PHE A 151 10.64 -4.89 -10.45
C PHE A 151 9.99 -4.07 -9.33
N MET A 152 10.42 -4.28 -8.09
CA MET A 152 9.93 -3.54 -6.92
C MET A 152 10.84 -2.37 -6.54
N TRP A 153 11.82 -2.01 -7.37
CA TRP A 153 12.79 -0.95 -7.06
C TRP A 153 13.36 -1.08 -5.64
N ASN A 154 13.90 -2.24 -5.28
CA ASN A 154 14.46 -2.51 -3.95
C ASN A 154 13.53 -2.23 -2.75
N MET A 155 12.23 -1.96 -2.94
CA MET A 155 11.27 -1.76 -1.85
C MET A 155 11.13 -2.94 -0.88
N PRO A 156 11.53 -4.19 -1.19
CA PRO A 156 11.59 -5.22 -0.15
C PRO A 156 12.54 -4.88 1.02
N TYR A 157 13.48 -3.94 0.85
CA TYR A 157 14.22 -3.25 1.92
C TYR A 157 13.35 -2.17 2.58
N HIS A 158 12.22 -2.61 3.13
CA HIS A 158 11.16 -1.70 3.57
C HIS A 158 11.45 -1.08 4.93
N ALA A 159 12.10 -1.79 5.86
CA ALA A 159 12.52 -1.19 7.13
C ALA A 159 13.57 -0.09 6.91
N GLU A 160 14.49 -0.28 5.96
CA GLU A 160 15.44 0.74 5.52
C GLU A 160 14.71 1.98 4.99
N HIS A 161 13.72 1.76 4.11
CA HIS A 161 12.89 2.82 3.53
C HIS A 161 12.09 3.58 4.61
N HIS A 162 11.55 2.88 5.60
CA HIS A 162 10.82 3.53 6.70
C HIS A 162 11.72 4.32 7.65
N LEU A 163 12.92 3.81 7.96
CA LEU A 163 13.90 4.51 8.80
C LEU A 163 14.50 5.72 8.09
N TYR A 164 14.74 5.61 6.79
CA TYR A 164 15.40 6.63 5.99
C TYR A 164 14.69 6.84 4.64
N PRO A 165 13.48 7.41 4.64
CA PRO A 165 12.67 7.58 3.41
C PRO A 165 13.30 8.55 2.39
N SER A 166 14.38 9.24 2.76
CA SER A 166 15.19 10.08 1.86
C SER A 166 16.23 9.30 1.07
N ILE A 167 16.56 8.05 1.45
CA ILE A 167 17.50 7.21 0.70
C ILE A 167 16.81 6.75 -0.59
N PRO A 168 17.40 7.03 -1.77
CA PRO A 168 16.80 6.60 -3.01
C PRO A 168 16.86 5.08 -3.12
N PHE A 169 15.87 4.51 -3.80
CA PHE A 169 15.64 3.07 -3.86
C PHE A 169 16.88 2.24 -4.27
N HIS A 170 17.72 2.75 -5.17
CA HIS A 170 18.92 2.04 -5.65
C HIS A 170 20.01 1.93 -4.57
N ALA A 171 19.97 2.77 -3.53
CA ALA A 171 20.91 2.79 -2.42
C ALA A 171 20.40 2.02 -1.17
N LEU A 172 19.15 1.57 -1.15
CA LEU A 172 18.60 0.76 -0.06
C LEU A 172 19.40 -0.52 0.25
N PRO A 173 19.94 -1.27 -0.73
CA PRO A 173 20.80 -2.42 -0.43
C PRO A 173 22.06 -2.05 0.36
N ARG A 174 22.63 -0.87 0.09
CA ARG A 174 23.78 -0.36 0.84
C ARG A 174 23.38 0.07 2.24
N ALA A 175 22.22 0.69 2.41
CA ALA A 175 21.67 1.02 3.72
C ALA A 175 21.44 -0.24 4.56
N HIS A 176 20.90 -1.30 3.93
CA HIS A 176 20.70 -2.61 4.55
C HIS A 176 21.98 -3.16 5.16
N ASP A 177 23.11 -3.12 4.44
CA ASP A 177 24.39 -3.60 4.95
C ASP A 177 24.85 -2.90 6.24
N HIS A 178 24.42 -1.66 6.46
CA HIS A 178 24.76 -0.88 7.67
C HIS A 178 23.81 -1.10 8.85
N ILE A 179 22.59 -1.59 8.61
CA ILE A 179 21.54 -1.62 9.65
C ILE A 179 20.88 -2.98 9.87
N ARG A 180 21.11 -3.96 8.98
CA ARG A 180 20.42 -5.28 8.99
C ARG A 180 20.49 -6.02 10.33
N GLU A 181 21.58 -5.87 11.06
CA GLU A 181 21.78 -6.52 12.38
C GLU A 181 20.85 -5.96 13.46
N ARG A 182 20.26 -4.78 13.23
CA ARG A 182 19.32 -4.12 14.15
C ARG A 182 17.86 -4.30 13.76
N ILE A 183 17.58 -4.81 12.56
CA ILE A 183 16.20 -5.00 12.06
C ILE A 183 15.62 -6.25 12.73
N LEU A 184 14.53 -6.09 13.48
CA LEU A 184 13.89 -7.19 14.19
C LEU A 184 13.20 -8.16 13.23
N HIS A 185 12.54 -7.63 12.20
CA HIS A 185 11.80 -8.42 11.22
C HIS A 185 12.58 -8.47 9.91
N LEU A 186 13.45 -9.46 9.79
CA LEU A 186 14.23 -9.75 8.58
C LEU A 186 13.89 -11.15 8.08
N ASP A 187 13.01 -11.23 7.08
CA ASP A 187 12.43 -12.50 6.62
C ASP A 187 12.83 -12.85 5.19
N ASN A 188 12.90 -14.15 4.89
CA ASN A 188 13.30 -14.66 3.57
C ASN A 188 12.08 -14.91 2.67
N GLY A 189 11.75 -13.92 1.84
CA GLY A 189 10.77 -14.02 0.76
C GLY A 189 9.30 -13.89 1.22
N TYR A 190 8.48 -13.26 0.37
CA TYR A 190 7.07 -12.98 0.68
C TYR A 190 6.23 -14.24 0.92
N VAL A 191 6.56 -15.36 0.26
CA VAL A 191 5.85 -16.64 0.47
C VAL A 191 6.00 -17.14 1.90
N ALA A 192 7.21 -17.06 2.48
CA ALA A 192 7.45 -17.49 3.85
C ALA A 192 6.69 -16.61 4.85
N VAL A 193 6.73 -15.29 4.65
CA VAL A 193 6.00 -14.33 5.51
C VAL A 193 4.49 -14.56 5.46
N ASN A 194 3.90 -14.69 4.27
CA ASN A 194 2.47 -14.92 4.12
C ASN A 194 2.03 -16.27 4.72
N ARG A 195 2.84 -17.33 4.57
CA ARG A 195 2.59 -18.62 5.25
C ARG A 195 2.62 -18.49 6.77
N ALA A 196 3.58 -17.75 7.32
CA ALA A 196 3.68 -17.50 8.75
C ALA A 196 2.46 -16.72 9.28
N ILE A 197 2.00 -15.69 8.55
CA ILE A 197 0.79 -14.94 8.86
C ILE A 197 -0.42 -15.89 8.90
N VAL A 198 -0.66 -16.64 7.83
CA VAL A 198 -1.81 -17.57 7.75
C VAL A 198 -1.74 -18.63 8.85
N SER A 199 -0.57 -19.22 9.10
CA SER A 199 -0.40 -20.22 10.17
C SER A 199 -0.73 -19.65 11.55
N LYS A 200 -0.37 -18.40 11.84
CA LYS A 200 -0.72 -17.75 13.12
C LYS A 200 -2.22 -17.52 13.22
N LEU A 201 -2.87 -17.07 12.15
CA LEU A 201 -4.32 -16.86 12.09
C LEU A 201 -5.09 -18.19 12.26
N SER A 202 -4.64 -19.27 11.63
CA SER A 202 -5.25 -20.59 11.80
C SER A 202 -5.13 -21.12 13.23
N ARG A 203 -4.00 -20.88 13.90
CA ARG A 203 -3.81 -21.30 15.30
C ARG A 203 -4.65 -20.48 16.29
N ALA A 204 -4.91 -19.21 16.01
CA ALA A 204 -5.74 -18.35 16.85
C ALA A 204 -7.24 -18.64 16.74
N ALA A 205 -7.66 -19.38 15.69
CA ALA A 205 -9.04 -19.77 15.48
C ALA A 205 -9.42 -21.13 16.10
N ASN A 206 -8.41 -21.90 16.54
CA ASN A 206 -8.55 -23.17 17.26
C ASN A 206 -8.35 -22.96 18.76
#